data_AF-A0A927YS19-F1
#
_entry.id   AF-A0A927YS19-F1
#
_cell.length_a   1.000
_cell.length_b   1.000
_cell.length_c   1.000
_cell.angle_alpha   90.00
_cell.angle_beta   90.00
_cell.angle_gamma   90.00
#
_symmetry.space_group_name_H-M   'P 1'
#
loop_
_entity.id
_entity.type
_entity.pdbx_description
1 polymer ?
#
loop_
_entity_poly.entity_id
_entity_poly.type
_entity_poly.pdbx_seq_one_letter_code
_entity_poly.pdbx_strand_id
1 'polypeptide(L)'
;MSVKYEILKRVVKAAGLKKMWKGKSAAEIVAEKKKTNAKNYIPELKDSDFDIDKIQVMGFTVIRMKHKAKAVHANLFIIGGGMVMAPRPDAVKKALRFARETGVDVYVPYYPLCTD
;
A
#
# COMPACT_ATOMS: atom_id res chain seq x y z
N MET A 1 -12.12 12.35 -21.54
CA MET A 1 -12.24 11.57 -20.28
C MET A 1 -12.98 10.28 -20.57
N SER A 2 -12.60 9.16 -19.94
CA SER A 2 -13.26 7.85 -20.16
C SER A 2 -14.72 7.84 -19.67
N VAL A 3 -15.61 7.17 -20.40
CA VAL A 3 -17.01 6.96 -19.99
C VAL A 3 -17.10 6.31 -18.60
N LYS A 4 -16.22 5.35 -18.29
CA LYS A 4 -16.14 4.69 -16.98
C LYS A 4 -15.86 5.69 -15.86
N TYR A 5 -15.00 6.68 -16.13
CA TYR A 5 -14.66 7.71 -15.15
C TYR A 5 -15.85 8.63 -14.86
N GLU A 6 -16.59 9.05 -15.89
CA GLU A 6 -17.77 9.91 -15.68
C GLU A 6 -18.88 9.21 -14.89
N ILE A 7 -19.10 7.91 -15.13
CA ILE A 7 -20.02 7.10 -14.31
C ILE A 7 -19.54 7.07 -12.85
N LEU A 8 -18.28 6.73 -12.62
CA LEU A 8 -17.71 6.66 -11.26
C LEU A 8 -17.81 8.01 -10.53
N LYS A 9 -17.50 9.11 -11.21
CA LYS A 9 -17.58 10.47 -10.69
C LYS A 9 -19.00 10.83 -10.24
N ARG A 10 -20.02 10.46 -11.01
CA ARG A 10 -21.43 10.66 -10.63
C ARG A 10 -21.81 9.85 -9.40
N VAL A 11 -21.41 8.58 -9.33
CA VAL A 11 -21.63 7.72 -8.15
C VAL A 11 -20.97 8.30 -6.90
N VAL A 12 -19.70 8.72 -7.00
CA VAL A 12 -18.97 9.32 -5.86
C VAL A 12 -19.63 10.60 -5.35
N LYS A 13 -20.15 11.44 -6.27
CA LYS A 13 -20.91 12.64 -5.89
C LYS A 13 -22.23 12.28 -5.21
N ALA A 14 -23.00 11.34 -5.76
CA ALA A 14 -24.29 10.91 -5.23
C ALA A 14 -24.16 10.25 -3.84
N ALA A 15 -23.15 9.40 -3.65
CA ALA A 15 -22.86 8.74 -2.37
C ALA A 15 -22.35 9.68 -1.27
N GLY A 16 -22.11 10.97 -1.58
CA GLY A 16 -21.68 11.94 -0.59
C GLY A 16 -20.35 11.60 0.08
N LEU A 17 -19.51 10.77 -0.55
CA LEU A 17 -18.27 10.24 0.04
C LEU A 17 -17.33 11.35 0.53
N LYS A 18 -17.33 12.52 -0.15
CA LYS A 18 -16.58 13.70 0.30
C LYS A 18 -17.04 14.25 1.65
N LYS A 19 -18.32 14.05 2.02
CA LYS A 19 -18.90 14.49 3.29
C LYS A 19 -18.57 13.54 4.46
N MET A 20 -18.07 12.33 4.21
CA MET A 20 -17.71 11.37 5.27
C MET A 20 -16.59 11.86 6.19
N TRP A 21 -15.81 12.85 5.73
CA TRP A 21 -14.74 13.48 6.49
C TRP A 21 -15.22 14.74 7.23
N LYS A 22 -16.41 15.24 6.89
CA LYS A 22 -16.96 16.48 7.44
C LYS A 22 -17.44 16.21 8.87
N GLY A 23 -16.86 16.91 9.84
CA GLY A 23 -17.23 16.81 11.25
C GLY A 23 -16.43 15.79 12.07
N LYS A 24 -15.49 15.06 11.45
CA LYS A 24 -14.55 14.22 12.21
C LYS A 24 -13.32 15.03 12.59
N SER A 25 -12.95 14.95 13.87
CA SER A 25 -11.68 15.42 14.37
C SER A 25 -10.53 14.53 13.86
N ALA A 26 -9.31 15.07 13.89
CA ALA A 26 -8.11 14.29 13.55
C ALA A 26 -7.97 13.05 14.45
N ALA A 27 -8.28 13.18 15.74
CA ALA A 27 -8.23 12.09 16.70
C ALA A 27 -9.18 10.94 16.34
N GLU A 28 -10.42 11.25 15.94
CA GLU A 28 -11.39 10.23 15.52
C GLU A 28 -10.93 9.49 14.26
N ILE A 29 -10.37 10.23 13.29
CA ILE A 29 -9.82 9.64 12.07
C ILE A 29 -8.68 8.67 12.42
N VAL A 30 -7.72 9.12 13.23
CA VAL A 30 -6.57 8.29 13.65
C VAL A 30 -7.04 7.05 14.41
N ALA A 31 -7.99 7.18 15.34
CA ALA A 31 -8.54 6.05 16.09
C ALA A 31 -9.26 5.03 15.19
N GLU A 32 -10.04 5.49 14.21
CA GLU A 32 -10.69 4.63 13.22
C GLU A 32 -9.65 3.89 12.35
N LYS A 33 -8.61 4.60 11.92
CA LYS A 33 -7.53 4.01 11.14
C LYS A 33 -6.72 3.00 11.95
N LYS A 34 -6.43 3.26 13.23
CA LYS A 34 -5.79 2.28 14.14
C LYS A 34 -6.59 0.97 14.18
N LYS A 35 -7.91 1.03 14.38
CA LYS A 35 -8.81 -0.14 14.34
C LYS A 35 -8.79 -0.87 12.99
N THR A 36 -8.73 -0.11 11.89
CA THR A 36 -8.70 -0.67 10.53
C THR A 36 -7.33 -1.28 10.18
N ASN A 37 -6.24 -0.74 10.73
CA ASN A 37 -4.89 -1.25 10.55
C ASN A 37 -4.66 -2.53 11.37
N ALA A 38 -5.26 -2.64 12.55
CA ALA A 38 -5.21 -3.87 13.37
C ALA A 38 -5.81 -5.10 12.66
N LYS A 39 -6.71 -4.89 11.69
CA LYS A 39 -7.28 -5.95 10.84
C LYS A 39 -6.50 -6.19 9.55
N ASN A 40 -5.44 -5.41 9.30
CA ASN A 40 -4.63 -5.55 8.11
C ASN A 40 -3.71 -6.77 8.22
N TYR A 41 -3.29 -7.31 7.09
CA TYR A 41 -2.34 -8.41 7.04
C TYR A 41 -1.35 -8.19 5.90
N ILE A 42 -0.15 -8.75 6.07
CA ILE A 42 0.90 -8.72 5.07
C ILE A 42 0.62 -9.88 4.10
N PRO A 43 0.32 -9.62 2.82
CA PRO A 43 -0.02 -10.68 1.88
C PRO A 43 1.16 -11.61 1.65
N GLU A 44 0.85 -12.88 1.38
CA GLU A 44 1.79 -13.79 0.76
C GLU A 44 1.73 -13.62 -0.76
N LEU A 45 2.88 -13.42 -1.36
CA LEU A 45 3.02 -13.22 -2.79
C LEU A 45 3.96 -14.28 -3.35
N LYS A 46 3.68 -14.70 -4.57
CA LYS A 46 4.52 -15.62 -5.34
C LYS A 46 4.62 -15.08 -6.75
N ASP A 47 5.83 -15.15 -7.29
CA ASP A 47 6.13 -14.79 -8.66
C ASP A 47 7.28 -15.69 -9.16
N SER A 48 7.29 -16.05 -10.44
CA SER A 48 8.31 -16.93 -10.98
C SER A 48 9.67 -16.26 -11.07
N ASP A 49 9.69 -14.94 -11.23
CA ASP A 49 10.90 -14.18 -11.59
C ASP A 49 11.54 -13.52 -10.37
N PHE A 50 10.85 -13.54 -9.23
CA PHE A 50 11.27 -12.90 -7.99
C PHE A 50 11.33 -13.89 -6.83
N ASP A 51 12.37 -13.76 -6.01
CA ASP A 51 12.39 -14.29 -4.65
C ASP A 51 11.70 -13.26 -3.74
N ILE A 52 10.58 -13.66 -3.14
CA ILE A 52 9.75 -12.78 -2.32
C ILE A 52 9.75 -13.27 -0.87
N ASP A 53 10.24 -12.44 0.03
CA ASP A 53 10.33 -12.77 1.45
C ASP A 53 10.08 -11.57 2.35
N LYS A 54 9.85 -11.84 3.63
CA LYS A 54 9.64 -10.83 4.68
C LYS A 54 10.91 -10.73 5.50
N ILE A 55 11.58 -9.59 5.45
CA ILE A 55 12.76 -9.31 6.28
C ILE A 55 12.39 -8.36 7.42
N GLN A 56 13.20 -8.35 8.47
CA GLN A 56 13.11 -7.36 9.55
C GLN A 56 14.17 -6.28 9.36
N VAL A 57 13.76 -5.02 9.40
CA VAL A 57 14.64 -3.86 9.35
C VAL A 57 14.23 -2.93 10.50
N MET A 58 15.13 -2.75 11.48
CA MET A 58 14.87 -1.93 12.68
C MET A 58 13.57 -2.31 13.43
N GLY A 59 13.21 -3.60 13.45
CA GLY A 59 11.99 -4.09 14.09
C GLY A 59 10.72 -3.95 13.23
N PHE A 60 10.82 -3.46 12.00
CA PHE A 60 9.71 -3.35 11.07
C PHE A 60 9.82 -4.37 9.94
N THR A 61 8.67 -4.89 9.52
CA THR A 61 8.62 -5.84 8.40
C THR A 61 8.76 -5.10 7.07
N VAL A 62 9.65 -5.61 6.21
CA VAL A 62 9.78 -5.16 4.83
C VAL A 62 9.53 -6.36 3.92
N ILE A 63 8.62 -6.22 2.96
CA ILE A 63 8.51 -7.21 1.88
C ILE A 63 9.64 -6.91 0.90
N ARG A 64 10.56 -7.85 0.76
CA ARG A 64 11.61 -7.83 -0.24
C ARG A 64 11.15 -8.64 -1.45
N MET A 65 11.26 -8.05 -2.64
CA MET A 65 11.03 -8.69 -3.93
C MET A 65 12.32 -8.58 -4.71
N LYS A 66 13.14 -9.63 -4.65
CA LYS A 66 14.46 -9.66 -5.29
C LYS A 66 14.36 -10.37 -6.63
N HIS A 67 14.79 -9.72 -7.71
CA HIS A 67 14.78 -10.34 -9.02
C HIS A 67 15.81 -11.49 -9.05
N LYS A 68 15.43 -12.65 -9.61
CA LYS A 68 16.32 -13.83 -9.68
C LYS A 68 17.51 -13.62 -10.62
N ALA A 69 17.28 -12.90 -11.73
CA ALA A 69 18.37 -12.34 -12.53
C ALA A 69 18.98 -11.10 -11.84
N LYS A 70 20.26 -10.81 -12.12
CA LYS A 70 20.98 -9.68 -11.49
C LYS A 70 20.30 -8.33 -11.79
N ALA A 71 19.65 -7.75 -10.79
CA ALA A 71 19.20 -6.36 -10.82
C ALA A 71 20.37 -5.40 -10.55
N VAL A 72 20.43 -4.31 -11.31
CA VAL A 72 21.46 -3.25 -11.14
C VAL A 72 21.03 -2.22 -10.09
N HIS A 73 19.72 -2.09 -9.87
CA HIS A 73 19.13 -1.07 -9.00
C HIS A 73 18.10 -1.69 -8.06
N ALA A 74 17.88 -1.01 -6.94
CA ALA A 74 16.82 -1.30 -6.01
C ALA A 74 15.89 -0.08 -5.85
N ASN A 75 14.62 -0.33 -5.55
CA ASN A 75 13.62 0.67 -5.28
C ASN A 75 13.00 0.45 -3.90
N LEU A 76 13.02 1.50 -3.07
CA LEU A 76 12.24 1.54 -1.84
C LEU A 76 10.84 2.09 -2.16
N PHE A 77 9.87 1.20 -2.22
CA PHE A 77 8.52 1.53 -2.68
C PHE A 77 7.64 1.95 -1.50
N ILE A 78 7.58 3.26 -1.24
CA ILE A 78 6.78 3.84 -0.15
C ILE A 78 5.30 3.91 -0.57
N ILE A 79 4.48 3.02 0.00
CA ILE A 79 3.03 3.03 -0.24
C ILE A 79 2.40 4.18 0.55
N GLY A 80 1.66 5.03 -0.17
CA GLY A 80 0.91 6.14 0.41
C GLY A 80 -0.29 5.69 1.23
N GLY A 81 -0.72 6.57 2.13
CA GLY A 81 -1.83 6.31 3.06
C GLY A 81 -2.04 7.42 4.08
N GLY A 82 -1.50 8.62 3.82
CA GLY A 82 -1.50 9.74 4.76
C GLY A 82 -0.76 9.46 6.07
N MET A 83 0.22 8.54 6.07
CA MET A 83 0.94 8.05 7.26
C MET A 83 0.05 7.42 8.36
N VAL A 84 -1.23 7.20 8.08
CA VAL A 84 -2.20 6.61 9.03
C VAL A 84 -2.75 5.27 8.54
N MET A 85 -2.38 4.83 7.34
CA MET A 85 -2.83 3.56 6.77
C MET A 85 -1.63 2.70 6.40
N ALA A 86 -1.61 1.47 6.93
CA ALA A 86 -0.62 0.47 6.57
C ALA A 86 -0.78 0.05 5.09
N PRO A 87 0.29 -0.38 4.42
CA PRO A 87 0.22 -0.99 3.09
C PRO A 87 -0.86 -2.08 3.02
N ARG A 88 -1.77 -1.96 2.04
CA ARG A 88 -2.85 -2.94 1.81
C ARG A 88 -2.42 -3.97 0.75
N PRO A 89 -3.00 -5.18 0.77
CA PRO A 89 -2.64 -6.24 -0.19
C PRO A 89 -2.69 -5.81 -1.65
N ASP A 90 -3.67 -5.00 -2.05
CA ASP A 90 -3.79 -4.51 -3.44
C ASP A 90 -2.65 -3.54 -3.80
N ALA A 91 -2.20 -2.72 -2.85
CA ALA A 91 -1.08 -1.81 -3.04
C ALA A 91 0.26 -2.57 -3.13
N VAL A 92 0.45 -3.61 -2.33
CA VAL A 92 1.63 -4.49 -2.45
C VAL A 92 1.63 -5.25 -3.79
N LYS A 93 0.46 -5.71 -4.27
CA LYS A 93 0.34 -6.30 -5.62
C LYS A 93 0.72 -5.32 -6.73
N LYS A 94 0.43 -4.02 -6.56
CA LYS A 94 0.89 -2.98 -7.49
C LYS A 94 2.41 -2.79 -7.43
N ALA A 95 3.02 -2.89 -6.25
CA ALA A 95 4.48 -2.87 -6.11
C ALA A 95 5.14 -4.08 -6.81
N LEU A 96 4.55 -5.28 -6.70
CA LEU A 96 5.01 -6.45 -7.47
C LEU A 96 4.87 -6.21 -8.98
N ARG A 97 3.72 -5.67 -9.44
CA ARG A 97 3.57 -5.34 -10.86
C ARG A 97 4.64 -4.35 -11.33
N PHE A 98 4.91 -3.32 -10.53
CA PHE A 98 5.98 -2.36 -10.79
C PHE A 98 7.35 -3.04 -10.87
N ALA A 99 7.66 -3.97 -9.96
CA ALA A 99 8.89 -4.75 -9.98
C ALA A 99 9.05 -5.49 -11.31
N ARG A 100 8.01 -6.19 -11.77
CA ARG A 100 8.01 -6.91 -13.06
C ARG A 100 8.20 -5.99 -14.27
N GLU A 101 7.54 -4.83 -14.27
CA GLU A 101 7.59 -3.88 -15.38
C GLU A 101 8.95 -3.17 -15.48
N THR A 102 9.70 -3.08 -14.38
CA THR A 102 10.97 -2.34 -14.31
C THR A 102 12.21 -3.22 -14.16
N GLY A 103 12.05 -4.48 -13.74
CA GLY A 103 13.16 -5.42 -13.51
C GLY A 103 14.08 -5.06 -12.34
N VAL A 104 13.66 -4.16 -11.44
CA VAL A 104 14.44 -3.75 -10.27
C VAL A 104 14.05 -4.55 -9.03
N ASP A 105 14.98 -4.68 -8.08
CA ASP A 105 14.65 -5.18 -6.75
C ASP A 105 13.72 -4.17 -6.05
N VAL A 106 12.65 -4.64 -5.43
CA VAL A 106 11.67 -3.78 -4.75
C VAL A 106 11.55 -4.12 -3.27
N TYR A 107 11.55 -3.10 -2.44
CA TYR A 107 11.40 -3.20 -0.99
C TYR A 107 10.16 -2.41 -0.57
N VAL A 108 9.20 -3.07 0.06
CA VAL A 108 7.95 -2.46 0.53
C VAL A 108 7.93 -2.45 2.06
N PRO A 109 8.28 -1.32 2.70
CA PRO A 109 8.30 -1.24 4.15
C PRO A 109 6.88 -1.11 4.74
N TYR A 110 6.62 -1.86 5.82
CA TYR A 110 5.53 -1.58 6.76
C TYR A 110 6.08 -0.64 7.83
N TYR A 111 6.21 0.63 7.46
CA TYR A 111 6.79 1.68 8.28
C TYR A 111 5.85 2.07 9.45
N PRO A 112 6.40 2.63 10.56
CA PRO A 112 5.60 3.11 11.68
C PRO A 112 4.60 4.18 11.24
N LEU A 113 3.38 4.12 11.77
CA LEU A 113 2.28 5.01 11.41
C LEU A 113 2.02 6.03 12.50
N CYS A 114 1.44 7.17 12.13
CA CYS A 114 0.94 8.17 13.10
C CYS A 114 -0.28 7.68 13.90
N THR A 115 -0.66 6.39 13.77
CA THR A 115 -1.65 5.72 14.59
C THR A 115 -1.05 4.95 15.76
N ASP A 116 0.27 4.72 15.74
CA ASP A 116 0.93 3.79 16.64
C ASP A 116 1.18 4.42 18.02
#